data_AF-A0A654M2W1-F1
#
_entry.id   AF-A0A654M2W1-F1
#
_cell.length_a   1.000
_cell.length_b   1.000
_cell.length_c   1.000
_cell.angle_alpha   90.00
_cell.angle_beta   90.00
_cell.angle_gamma   90.00
#
_symmetry.space_group_name_H-M   'P 1'
#
loop_
_entity.id
_entity.type
_entity.pdbx_description
1 polymer ?
#
loop_
_entity_poly.entity_id
_entity_poly.type
_entity_poly.pdbx_seq_one_letter_code
_entity_poly.pdbx_strand_id
1 'polypeptide(L)'
;MYIDLENIDADTRSVLLRDMELEFFPNDNNLTHYYSIINLEDTNNGEIGGRVSYDPATVKGVELAENLDHINDIKHKIRDIMLRNSITEYVATRDRQSTNTILVMKRTSGESIGIFHCRHCAMEFDDEIQLSSHLRMHYLI
;
A
#
# COMPACT_ATOMS: atom_id res chain seq x y z
N MET A 1 4.19 8.61 -8.41
CA MET A 1 4.54 7.45 -7.55
C MET A 1 3.44 6.41 -7.68
N TYR A 2 3.76 5.12 -7.65
CA TYR A 2 2.79 4.04 -7.77
C TYR A 2 2.72 3.16 -6.52
N ILE A 3 1.51 2.74 -6.14
CA ILE A 3 1.26 1.75 -5.08
C ILE A 3 0.63 0.54 -5.76
N ASP A 4 1.37 -0.57 -5.78
CA ASP A 4 0.93 -1.85 -6.34
C ASP A 4 0.10 -2.62 -5.32
N LEU A 5 -1.14 -2.97 -5.71
CA LEU A 5 -2.13 -3.69 -4.91
C LEU A 5 -2.56 -5.00 -5.60
N GLU A 6 -1.83 -5.50 -6.60
CA GLU A 6 -2.22 -6.70 -7.35
C GLU A 6 -2.17 -7.95 -6.46
N ASN A 7 -1.26 -7.98 -5.49
CA ASN A 7 -0.96 -9.15 -4.67
C ASN A 7 -1.81 -9.27 -3.40
N ILE A 8 -2.91 -8.51 -3.30
CA ILE A 8 -3.84 -8.55 -2.16
C ILE A 8 -5.24 -8.99 -2.60
N ASP A 9 -6.00 -9.59 -1.69
CA ASP A 9 -7.39 -9.98 -1.93
C ASP A 9 -8.32 -8.76 -2.04
N ALA A 10 -9.47 -8.96 -2.68
CA ALA A 10 -10.41 -7.88 -3.00
C ALA A 10 -10.98 -7.18 -1.75
N ASP A 11 -11.23 -7.92 -0.67
CA ASP A 11 -11.79 -7.36 0.57
C ASP A 11 -10.77 -6.44 1.24
N THR A 12 -9.52 -6.92 1.40
CA THR A 12 -8.40 -6.13 1.92
C THR A 12 -8.13 -4.91 1.03
N ARG A 13 -8.18 -5.08 -0.30
CA ARG A 13 -7.97 -3.99 -1.26
C ARG A 13 -9.01 -2.91 -1.13
N SER A 14 -10.29 -3.29 -1.00
CA SER A 14 -11.40 -2.35 -0.81
C SER A 14 -11.21 -1.50 0.45
N VAL A 15 -10.83 -2.13 1.56
CA VAL A 15 -10.55 -1.43 2.83
C VAL A 15 -9.37 -0.47 2.69
N LEU A 16 -8.26 -0.91 2.09
CA LEU A 16 -7.07 -0.08 1.90
C LEU A 16 -7.37 1.14 1.04
N LEU A 17 -8.05 0.97 -0.10
CA LEU A 17 -8.35 2.06 -1.02
C LEU A 17 -9.23 3.13 -0.38
N ARG A 18 -10.27 2.73 0.36
CA ARG A 18 -11.14 3.66 1.08
C ARG A 18 -10.36 4.48 2.11
N ASP A 19 -9.51 3.84 2.90
CA ASP A 19 -8.77 4.52 3.96
C ASP A 19 -7.61 5.36 3.40
N MET A 20 -7.01 4.96 2.27
CA MET A 20 -6.00 5.75 1.55
C MET A 20 -6.59 7.06 1.03
N GLU A 21 -7.79 7.03 0.48
CA GLU A 21 -8.50 8.24 0.03
C GLU A 21 -8.67 9.24 1.19
N LEU A 22 -9.09 8.76 2.37
CA LEU A 22 -9.25 9.60 3.56
C LEU A 22 -7.92 10.12 4.14
N GLU A 23 -6.89 9.28 4.19
CA GLU A 23 -5.60 9.59 4.83
C GLU A 23 -4.72 10.51 3.96
N PHE A 24 -4.79 10.35 2.64
CA PHE A 24 -4.02 11.18 1.72
C PHE A 24 -4.70 12.52 1.44
N PHE A 25 -6.04 12.60 1.55
CA PHE A 25 -6.81 13.78 1.17
C PHE A 25 -7.88 14.17 2.20
N PRO A 26 -7.50 14.49 3.46
CA PRO A 26 -8.46 14.74 4.53
C PRO A 26 -9.35 15.98 4.34
N ASN A 27 -9.04 16.87 3.38
CA ASN A 27 -9.68 18.18 3.21
C ASN A 27 -9.98 18.56 1.74
N ASP A 28 -10.02 17.60 0.81
CA ASP A 28 -10.08 17.96 -0.61
C ASP A 28 -11.49 18.41 -1.03
N ASN A 29 -11.62 19.71 -1.33
CA ASN A 29 -12.79 20.34 -1.92
C ASN A 29 -12.94 20.00 -3.42
N ASN A 30 -12.78 18.73 -3.79
CA ASN A 30 -13.05 18.21 -5.13
C ASN A 30 -12.11 18.74 -6.24
N LEU A 31 -10.82 19.00 -5.93
CA LEU A 31 -9.82 19.51 -6.89
C LEU A 31 -8.74 18.46 -7.20
N THR A 32 -9.10 17.23 -7.60
CA THR A 32 -8.16 16.11 -7.63
C THR A 32 -7.71 15.65 -9.01
N HIS A 33 -6.45 15.96 -9.35
CA HIS A 33 -5.63 15.19 -10.31
C HIS A 33 -4.48 14.44 -9.61
N TYR A 34 -4.54 14.28 -8.27
CA TYR A 34 -3.41 13.80 -7.46
C TYR A 34 -3.47 12.31 -7.09
N TYR A 35 -4.62 11.65 -7.31
CA TYR A 35 -4.88 10.25 -6.98
C TYR A 35 -5.65 9.62 -8.13
N SER A 36 -5.10 8.57 -8.73
CA SER A 36 -5.73 7.83 -9.83
C SER A 36 -5.74 6.34 -9.51
N ILE A 37 -6.91 5.72 -9.59
CA ILE A 37 -7.06 4.27 -9.45
C ILE A 37 -6.80 3.65 -10.81
N ILE A 38 -5.85 2.72 -10.87
CA ILE A 38 -5.49 2.01 -12.10
C ILE A 38 -6.14 0.63 -12.07
N ASN A 39 -6.95 0.31 -13.08
CA ASN A 39 -7.66 -0.98 -13.20
C ASN A 39 -6.94 -1.93 -14.18
N LEU A 40 -7.21 -3.24 -14.05
CA LEU A 40 -6.64 -4.31 -14.88
C LEU A 40 -6.99 -4.20 -16.38
N GLU A 41 -8.11 -3.55 -16.72
CA GLU A 41 -8.64 -3.50 -18.09
C GLU A 41 -8.23 -2.25 -18.90
N ASP A 42 -7.47 -1.32 -18.31
CA ASP A 42 -7.23 0.01 -18.90
C ASP A 42 -6.11 0.07 -19.97
N THR A 43 -6.08 -0.91 -20.87
CA THR A 43 -5.15 -0.93 -22.02
C THR A 43 -5.83 -0.54 -23.35
N ASN A 44 -7.10 -0.09 -23.37
CA ASN A 44 -7.72 0.36 -24.60
C ASN A 44 -8.76 1.48 -24.43
N ASN A 45 -8.43 2.61 -25.05
CA ASN A 45 -9.30 3.61 -25.69
C ASN A 45 -10.19 4.51 -24.80
N GLY A 46 -9.84 5.79 -24.84
CA GLY A 46 -10.73 6.89 -25.24
C GLY A 46 -12.19 6.89 -24.78
N GLU A 47 -12.52 7.97 -24.07
CA GLU A 47 -13.84 8.60 -23.91
C GLU A 47 -14.69 8.28 -22.66
N ILE A 48 -14.70 9.29 -21.78
CA ILE A 48 -15.88 9.99 -21.20
C ILE A 48 -16.98 9.14 -20.55
N GLY A 49 -17.04 9.24 -19.23
CA GLY A 49 -18.29 9.59 -18.54
C GLY A 49 -19.32 8.47 -18.37
N GLY A 50 -18.90 7.31 -17.87
CA GLY A 50 -19.79 6.37 -17.20
C GLY A 50 -19.39 6.29 -15.72
N ARG A 51 -20.36 6.25 -14.79
CA ARG A 51 -20.08 5.78 -13.43
C ARG A 51 -19.62 4.34 -13.54
N VAL A 52 -18.31 4.13 -13.68
CA VAL A 52 -17.68 2.82 -13.57
C VAL A 52 -18.07 2.32 -12.18
N SER A 53 -18.82 1.22 -12.14
CA SER A 53 -19.11 0.53 -10.89
C SER A 53 -17.76 0.18 -10.29
N TYR A 54 -17.38 0.85 -9.21
CA TYR A 54 -16.12 0.62 -8.52
C TYR A 54 -16.10 -0.84 -8.04
N ASP A 55 -15.31 -1.67 -8.73
CA ASP A 55 -15.07 -3.05 -8.35
C ASP A 55 -13.62 -3.16 -7.85
N PRO A 56 -13.41 -3.25 -6.52
CA PRO A 56 -12.08 -3.44 -5.92
C PRO A 56 -11.33 -4.62 -6.53
N ALA A 57 -12.01 -5.68 -6.99
CA ALA A 57 -11.34 -6.84 -7.57
C ALA A 57 -10.56 -6.51 -8.85
N THR A 58 -10.97 -5.47 -9.57
CA THR A 58 -10.34 -5.04 -10.84
C THR A 58 -9.20 -4.05 -10.65
N VAL A 59 -9.00 -3.52 -9.45
CA VAL A 59 -7.97 -2.52 -9.17
C VAL A 59 -6.57 -3.15 -9.13
N LYS A 60 -5.68 -2.64 -9.98
CA LYS A 60 -4.25 -2.99 -10.01
C LYS A 60 -3.46 -2.26 -8.94
N GLY A 61 -3.75 -0.97 -8.77
CA GLY A 61 -3.04 -0.12 -7.84
C GLY A 61 -3.47 1.34 -7.91
N VAL A 62 -2.68 2.19 -7.27
CA VAL A 62 -2.95 3.63 -7.16
C VAL A 62 -1.74 4.39 -7.69
N GLU A 63 -1.99 5.36 -8.56
CA GLU A 63 -1.01 6.37 -8.94
C GLU A 63 -1.24 7.66 -8.15
N LEU A 64 -0.16 8.16 -7.55
CA LEU A 64 -0.11 9.41 -6.81
C LEU A 64 0.75 10.42 -7.58
N ALA A 65 0.24 11.64 -7.76
CA ALA A 65 0.94 12.68 -8.51
C ALA A 65 2.23 13.16 -7.80
N GLU A 66 3.10 13.80 -8.59
CA GLU A 66 4.55 13.96 -8.35
C GLU A 66 4.98 14.76 -7.11
N ASN A 67 4.08 15.37 -6.34
CA ASN A 67 4.43 16.20 -5.17
C ASN A 67 4.49 15.43 -3.83
N LEU A 68 4.72 14.13 -3.86
CA LEU A 68 4.89 13.31 -2.66
C LEU A 68 6.30 12.67 -2.68
N ASP A 69 7.34 13.50 -2.59
CA ASP A 69 8.75 13.09 -2.59
C ASP A 69 9.15 12.15 -1.43
N HIS A 70 8.22 11.85 -0.52
CA HIS A 70 8.48 11.07 0.67
C HIS A 70 7.82 9.69 0.56
N ILE A 71 8.37 8.83 -0.30
CA ILE A 71 7.96 7.40 -0.41
C ILE A 71 7.93 6.70 0.96
N ASN A 72 8.82 7.08 1.89
CA ASN A 72 8.80 6.57 3.26
C ASN A 72 7.58 7.04 4.05
N ASP A 73 7.13 8.27 3.86
CA ASP A 73 5.94 8.79 4.54
C ASP A 73 4.70 8.11 4.00
N ILE A 74 4.62 7.87 2.69
CA ILE A 74 3.50 7.12 2.13
C ILE A 74 3.54 5.67 2.58
N LYS A 75 4.71 5.03 2.59
CA LYS A 75 4.88 3.67 3.15
C LYS A 75 4.41 3.61 4.61
N HIS A 76 4.77 4.61 5.42
CA HIS A 76 4.31 4.72 6.81
C HIS A 76 2.79 4.89 6.90
N LYS A 77 2.19 5.76 6.10
CA LYS A 77 0.73 5.94 6.09
C LYS A 77 0.00 4.66 5.70
N ILE A 78 0.46 3.95 4.67
CA ILE A 78 -0.11 2.66 4.24
C ILE A 78 -0.01 1.64 5.38
N ARG A 79 1.15 1.56 6.03
CA ARG A 79 1.37 0.70 7.19
C ARG A 79 0.41 1.03 8.33
N ASP A 80 0.22 2.31 8.64
CA ASP A 80 -0.66 2.75 9.72
C ASP A 80 -2.13 2.43 9.39
N ILE A 81 -2.55 2.58 8.13
CA ILE A 81 -3.88 2.13 7.66
C ILE A 81 -4.04 0.62 7.88
N MET A 82 -3.04 -0.19 7.49
CA MET A 82 -3.08 -1.65 7.68
C MET A 82 -3.23 -2.02 9.17
N LEU A 83 -2.44 -1.38 10.04
CA LEU A 83 -2.49 -1.63 11.48
C LEU A 83 -3.86 -1.27 12.08
N ARG A 84 -4.44 -0.12 11.72
CA ARG A 84 -5.76 0.30 12.19
C ARG A 84 -6.87 -0.67 11.78
N ASN A 85 -6.75 -1.26 10.59
CA ASN A 85 -7.71 -2.22 10.07
C ASN A 85 -7.38 -3.69 10.43
N SER A 86 -6.40 -3.92 11.31
CA SER A 86 -5.95 -5.28 11.69
C SER A 86 -5.51 -6.15 10.50
N ILE A 87 -5.08 -5.52 9.41
CA ILE A 87 -4.55 -6.18 8.21
C ILE A 87 -3.11 -6.56 8.51
N THR A 88 -2.91 -7.74 9.09
CA THR A 88 -1.59 -8.21 9.52
C THR A 88 -0.93 -9.14 8.50
N GLU A 89 -1.68 -9.75 7.59
CA GLU A 89 -1.08 -10.70 6.63
C GLU A 89 -0.32 -10.01 5.50
N TYR A 90 -0.52 -8.71 5.32
CA TYR A 90 0.08 -7.90 4.27
C TYR A 90 1.05 -6.87 4.83
N VAL A 91 2.01 -6.48 4.00
CA VAL A 91 3.04 -5.49 4.32
C VAL A 91 3.30 -4.59 3.12
N ALA A 92 3.73 -3.36 3.38
CA ALA A 92 4.12 -2.41 2.36
C ALA A 92 5.65 -2.27 2.34
N THR A 93 6.25 -2.54 1.18
CA THR A 93 7.71 -2.44 0.96
C THR A 93 8.00 -1.63 -0.30
N ARG A 94 9.25 -1.20 -0.49
CA ARG A 94 9.64 -0.57 -1.76
C ARG A 94 9.91 -1.66 -2.80
N ASP A 95 9.51 -1.40 -4.04
CA ASP A 95 9.96 -2.22 -5.15
C ASP A 95 11.49 -2.06 -5.32
N ARG A 96 12.20 -3.19 -5.49
CA ARG A 96 13.65 -3.20 -5.75
C ARG A 96 13.97 -2.81 -7.19
N GLN A 97 13.00 -2.91 -8.11
CA GLN A 97 13.18 -2.61 -9.53
C GLN A 97 12.74 -1.19 -9.90
N SER A 98 11.83 -0.59 -9.13
CA SER A 98 11.33 0.77 -9.34
C SER A 98 11.52 1.64 -8.09
N THR A 99 12.23 2.76 -8.26
CA THR A 99 12.53 3.69 -7.16
C THR A 99 11.31 4.46 -6.64
N ASN A 100 10.20 4.44 -7.39
CA ASN A 100 8.99 5.21 -7.08
C ASN A 100 7.74 4.32 -6.98
N THR A 101 7.94 3.05 -6.59
CA THR A 101 6.87 2.07 -6.41
C THR A 101 6.89 1.49 -5.01
N ILE A 102 5.73 1.47 -4.37
CA ILE A 102 5.47 0.72 -3.13
C ILE A 102 4.70 -0.54 -3.52
N LEU A 103 5.21 -1.69 -3.10
CA LEU A 103 4.55 -2.98 -3.27
C LEU A 103 3.81 -3.34 -1.98
N VAL A 104 2.51 -3.62 -2.10
CA VAL A 104 1.76 -4.28 -1.04
C VAL A 104 1.65 -5.76 -1.34
N MET A 105 2.16 -6.60 -0.44
CA MET A 105 2.24 -8.04 -0.64
C MET A 105 2.05 -8.81 0.66
N LYS A 106 1.80 -10.12 0.55
CA LYS A 106 1.77 -11.01 1.72
C LYS A 106 3.12 -10.98 2.44
N ARG A 107 3.09 -10.92 3.77
CA ARG A 107 4.28 -10.89 4.61
C ARG A 107 5.20 -12.08 4.35
N THR A 108 4.64 -13.28 4.24
CA THR A 108 5.39 -14.52 3.94
C THR A 108 6.12 -14.46 2.61
N SER A 109 5.51 -13.81 1.61
CA SER A 109 6.17 -13.57 0.31
C SER A 109 7.35 -12.61 0.47
N GLY A 110 7.21 -11.54 1.25
CA GLY A 110 8.31 -10.62 1.58
C GLY A 110 9.47 -11.31 2.29
N GLU A 111 9.16 -12.15 3.29
CA GLU A 111 10.17 -12.92 4.03
C GLU A 111 10.95 -13.87 3.11
N SER A 112 10.28 -14.50 2.13
CA SER A 112 10.93 -15.39 1.16
C SER A 112 11.96 -14.70 0.25
N ILE A 113 11.86 -13.38 0.09
CA ILE A 113 12.80 -12.55 -0.68
C ILE A 113 13.71 -11.71 0.23
N GLY A 114 13.83 -12.09 1.50
CA GLY A 114 14.71 -11.47 2.48
C GLY A 114 14.28 -10.07 2.89
N ILE A 115 12.97 -9.80 2.96
CA ILE A 115 12.42 -8.57 3.53
C ILE A 115 11.62 -8.95 4.76
N PHE A 116 12.10 -8.56 5.93
CA PHE A 116 11.53 -8.98 7.20
C PHE A 116 10.66 -7.88 7.78
N HIS A 117 9.50 -8.24 8.33
CA HIS A 117 8.58 -7.27 8.92
C HIS A 117 8.15 -7.67 10.32
N CYS A 118 8.07 -6.70 11.22
CA CYS A 118 7.54 -6.94 12.55
C CYS A 118 6.04 -7.27 12.50
N ARG A 119 5.65 -8.37 13.13
CA ARG A 119 4.23 -8.77 13.19
C ARG A 119 3.33 -7.84 14.01
N HIS A 120 3.89 -7.00 14.87
CA HIS A 120 3.16 -6.12 15.78
C HIS A 120 3.00 -4.70 15.24
N CYS A 121 4.03 -4.16 14.59
CA CYS A 121 4.04 -2.78 14.11
C CYS A 121 4.35 -2.65 12.61
N ALA A 122 4.50 -3.77 11.89
CA ALA A 122 4.77 -3.82 10.45
C ALA A 122 6.01 -3.00 10.00
N MET A 123 6.94 -2.74 10.92
CA MET A 123 8.25 -2.14 10.60
C MET A 123 9.09 -3.13 9.77
N GLU A 124 9.75 -2.62 8.73
CA GLU A 124 10.61 -3.37 7.82
C GLU A 124 12.05 -3.44 8.35
N PHE A 125 12.73 -4.57 8.13
CA PHE A 125 14.10 -4.85 8.52
C PHE A 125 14.85 -5.56 7.38
N ASP A 126 16.15 -5.27 7.27
CA ASP A 126 17.03 -5.86 6.24
C ASP A 126 17.42 -7.31 6.55
N ASP A 127 17.37 -7.70 7.83
CA ASP A 127 17.76 -9.05 8.26
C ASP A 127 16.96 -9.55 9.47
N GLU A 128 16.96 -10.87 9.64
CA GLU A 128 16.25 -11.55 10.72
C GLU A 128 16.82 -11.24 12.11
N ILE A 129 18.10 -10.89 12.23
CA ILE A 129 18.75 -10.58 13.51
C ILE A 129 18.20 -9.26 14.05
N GLN A 130 18.06 -8.24 13.20
CA GLN A 130 17.45 -6.97 13.54
C GLN A 130 15.98 -7.14 13.91
N LEU A 131 15.23 -7.90 13.11
CA LEU A 131 13.83 -8.22 13.42
C LEU A 131 13.71 -8.94 14.77
N SER A 132 14.53 -9.95 15.02
CA SER A 132 14.53 -10.71 16.28
C SER A 132 14.84 -9.82 17.48
N SER A 133 15.79 -8.90 17.33
CA SER A 133 16.13 -7.91 18.34
C SER A 133 14.96 -6.96 18.60
N HIS A 134 14.28 -6.51 17.55
CA HIS A 134 13.11 -5.65 17.65
C HIS A 134 11.92 -6.34 18.32
N LEU A 135 11.64 -7.60 17.97
CA LEU A 135 10.55 -8.37 18.56
C LEU A 135 10.69 -8.52 20.07
N ARG A 136 11.91 -8.56 20.62
CA ARG A 136 12.14 -8.59 22.07
C ARG A 136 11.63 -7.34 22.78
N MET A 137 11.59 -6.19 22.12
CA MET A 137 11.03 -4.97 22.70
C MET A 137 9.51 -5.07 22.89
N HIS A 138 8.82 -5.81 22.03
CA HIS A 138 7.38 -6.07 22.19
C HIS A 138 7.04 -7.02 23.35
N TYR A 139 8.01 -7.77 23.90
CA TYR A 139 7.80 -8.60 25.09
C TYR A 139 7.91 -7.81 26.40
N LEU A 140 8.45 -6.58 26.36
CA LEU A 140 8.68 -5.73 27.53
C LEU A 140 7.57 -4.70 27.76
N ILE A 141 6.51 -4.73 26.95
CA ILE A 141 5.34 -3.83 26.97
C ILE A 141 4.10 -4.68 27.19
#